data_AF-A0A7V6MV53-F1
#
_entry.id   AF-A0A7V6MV53-F1
#
_cell.length_a   1.000
_cell.length_b   1.000
_cell.length_c   1.000
_cell.angle_alpha   90.00
_cell.angle_beta   90.00
_cell.angle_gamma   90.00
#
_symmetry.space_group_name_H-M   'P 1'
#
loop_
_entity.id
_entity.type
_entity.pdbx_description
1 polymer ?
#
loop_
_entity_poly.entity_id
_entity_poly.type
_entity_poly.pdbx_seq_one_letter_code
_entity_poly.pdbx_strand_id
1 'polypeptide(L)'
;LDAKATKELDPTGPCQPIVKGECQDEVKGHWESINKAVAEQSHGATTAVNIYTIMEDPMTSCGCFECICGIMPESNGVIIVNREYHGMTPLGMTFGELASTTGGGVQTPGFMGHGRQFITSQKFLYADGGLQRVVWMPKELKEALKEKLIQRGKEIGIDNFFDMIADEDVGTDPDEIVEFLTKVGHPALTMDPMF
;
A
#
# COMPACT_ATOMS: atom_id res chain seq x y z
N LEU A 1 15.63 5.16 10.57
CA LEU A 1 16.69 5.80 11.38
C LEU A 1 16.07 6.64 12.48
N ASP A 2 15.05 7.44 12.15
CA ASP A 2 14.34 8.31 13.08
C ASP A 2 13.78 7.57 14.31
N ALA A 3 13.05 6.47 14.14
CA ALA A 3 12.54 5.68 15.27
C ALA A 3 13.64 5.18 16.24
N LYS A 4 14.84 4.90 15.72
CA LYS A 4 16.00 4.53 16.54
C LYS A 4 16.50 5.74 17.33
N ALA A 5 16.65 6.88 16.67
CA ALA A 5 17.04 8.13 17.33
C ALA A 5 16.02 8.56 18.40
N THR A 6 14.72 8.40 18.15
CA THR A 6 13.67 8.67 19.16
C THR A 6 13.84 7.82 20.41
N LYS A 7 14.15 6.52 20.27
CA LYS A 7 14.43 5.62 21.39
C LYS A 7 15.72 6.01 22.14
N GLU A 8 16.74 6.48 21.44
CA GLU A 8 18.00 6.95 22.03
C GLU A 8 17.81 8.25 22.82
N LEU A 9 16.89 9.11 22.39
CA LEU A 9 16.55 10.36 23.07
C LEU A 9 15.67 10.13 24.31
N ASP A 10 14.68 9.25 24.22
CA ASP A 10 13.79 8.91 25.33
C ASP A 10 13.61 7.38 25.43
N PRO A 11 14.27 6.71 26.39
CA PRO A 11 14.12 5.27 26.61
C PRO A 11 12.68 4.84 26.93
N THR A 12 11.86 5.73 27.51
CA THR A 12 10.46 5.45 27.88
C THR A 12 9.46 6.00 26.86
N GLY A 13 9.96 6.55 25.75
CA GLY A 13 9.17 7.17 24.72
C GLY A 13 8.38 6.19 23.84
N PRO A 14 7.72 6.70 22.78
CA PRO A 14 6.77 5.92 21.98
C PRO A 14 7.44 4.88 21.06
N CYS A 15 8.70 5.05 20.70
CA CYS A 15 9.41 4.13 19.81
C CYS A 15 10.15 3.08 20.63
N GLN A 16 9.74 1.82 20.54
CA GLN A 16 10.39 0.70 21.23
C GLN A 16 10.97 -0.30 20.22
N PRO A 17 12.17 -0.86 20.48
CA PRO A 17 12.80 -1.80 19.55
C PRO A 17 12.10 -3.16 19.59
N ILE A 18 11.92 -3.76 18.42
CA ILE A 18 11.47 -5.15 18.28
C ILE A 18 12.62 -5.96 17.65
N VAL A 19 13.08 -6.99 18.35
CA VAL A 19 14.06 -7.94 17.80
C VAL A 19 13.30 -8.95 16.94
N LYS A 20 13.60 -8.99 15.64
CA LYS A 20 12.82 -9.78 14.67
C LYS A 20 12.77 -11.29 14.95
N GLY A 21 13.80 -11.88 15.54
CA GLY A 21 13.85 -13.33 15.73
C GLY A 21 13.79 -14.10 14.40
N GLU A 22 13.27 -15.32 14.45
CA GLU A 22 13.08 -16.18 13.28
C GLU A 22 11.88 -15.72 12.44
N CYS A 23 12.09 -15.58 11.13
CA CYS A 23 11.02 -15.29 10.19
C CYS A 23 10.19 -16.54 9.93
N GLN A 24 8.87 -16.43 10.09
CA GLN A 24 7.95 -17.54 9.85
C GLN A 24 7.49 -17.59 8.39
N ASP A 25 7.40 -16.41 7.75
CA ASP A 25 7.08 -16.27 6.33
C ASP A 25 7.80 -15.02 5.77
N GLU A 26 8.81 -15.25 4.94
CA GLU A 26 9.60 -14.16 4.34
C GLU A 26 8.86 -13.40 3.24
N VAL A 27 7.86 -14.03 2.62
CA VAL A 27 7.07 -13.46 1.52
C VAL A 27 6.07 -12.47 2.10
N LYS A 28 5.24 -12.91 3.05
CA LYS A 28 4.27 -12.05 3.75
C LYS A 28 4.93 -11.11 4.76
N GLY A 29 6.14 -11.46 5.19
CA GLY A 29 6.84 -10.73 6.24
C GLY A 29 6.17 -10.97 7.59
N HIS A 30 6.11 -12.24 7.99
CA HIS A 30 5.54 -12.69 9.26
C HIS A 30 6.64 -13.02 10.27
N TRP A 31 6.52 -12.46 11.48
CA TRP A 31 7.42 -12.73 12.59
C TRP A 31 6.63 -12.82 13.90
N GLU A 32 6.84 -13.90 14.64
CA GLU A 32 6.18 -14.10 15.94
C GLU A 32 6.54 -13.01 16.95
N SER A 33 7.77 -12.48 16.92
CA SER A 33 8.17 -11.39 17.81
C SER A 33 7.44 -10.07 17.51
N ILE A 34 7.05 -9.84 16.25
CA ILE A 34 6.26 -8.69 15.86
C ILE A 34 4.82 -8.88 16.34
N ASN A 35 4.21 -10.06 16.12
CA ASN A 35 2.88 -10.38 16.62
C ASN A 35 2.77 -10.16 18.13
N LYS A 36 3.72 -10.70 18.90
CA LYS A 36 3.76 -10.51 20.35
C LYS A 36 3.83 -9.04 20.75
N ALA A 37 4.72 -8.27 20.11
CA ALA A 37 4.89 -6.86 20.40
C ALA A 37 3.64 -6.04 20.04
N VAL A 38 2.98 -6.35 18.93
CA VAL A 38 1.72 -5.70 18.50
C VAL A 38 0.58 -6.08 19.45
N ALA A 39 0.45 -7.35 19.85
CA ALA A 39 -0.54 -7.79 20.81
C ALA A 39 -0.39 -7.09 22.16
N GLU A 40 0.84 -6.94 22.66
CA GLU A 40 1.10 -6.22 23.90
C GLU A 40 0.76 -4.72 23.79
N GLN A 41 1.23 -4.05 22.73
CA GLN A 41 1.04 -2.61 22.53
C GLN A 41 -0.39 -2.22 22.14
N SER A 42 -1.15 -3.11 21.52
CA SER A 42 -2.56 -2.91 21.18
C SER A 42 -3.51 -3.42 22.27
N HIS A 43 -2.99 -3.88 23.41
CA HIS A 43 -3.78 -4.50 24.50
C HIS A 43 -4.64 -5.69 24.02
N GLY A 44 -4.10 -6.48 23.09
CA GLY A 44 -4.73 -7.68 22.53
C GLY A 44 -5.73 -7.43 21.41
N ALA A 45 -5.93 -6.17 20.98
CA ALA A 45 -6.84 -5.85 19.89
C ALA A 45 -6.35 -6.36 18.52
N THR A 46 -5.03 -6.41 18.32
CA THR A 46 -4.40 -6.96 17.11
C THR A 46 -3.40 -8.03 17.52
N THR A 47 -3.54 -9.24 16.99
CA THR A 47 -2.72 -10.40 17.42
C THR A 47 -1.79 -10.93 16.34
N ALA A 48 -2.03 -10.60 15.08
CA ALA A 48 -1.20 -11.00 13.95
C ALA A 48 -1.05 -9.83 12.98
N VAL A 49 0.15 -9.66 12.39
CA VAL A 49 0.40 -8.68 11.33
C VAL A 49 1.34 -9.26 10.28
N ASN A 50 0.96 -9.13 9.01
CA ASN A 50 1.84 -9.34 7.87
C ASN A 50 2.32 -7.99 7.32
N ILE A 51 3.65 -7.84 7.12
CA ILE A 51 4.25 -6.55 6.77
C ILE A 51 4.19 -6.26 5.26
N TYR A 52 4.09 -7.29 4.42
CA TYR A 52 4.28 -7.19 2.98
C TYR A 52 3.03 -7.51 2.13
N THR A 53 1.86 -7.69 2.76
CA THR A 53 0.56 -7.89 2.09
C THR A 53 -0.51 -6.98 2.69
N ILE A 54 -1.50 -6.59 1.89
CA ILE A 54 -2.74 -5.95 2.37
C ILE A 54 -3.92 -6.92 2.48
N MET A 55 -3.78 -8.16 1.99
CA MET A 55 -4.89 -9.10 1.84
C MET A 55 -5.14 -9.95 3.09
N GLU A 56 -4.11 -10.20 3.89
CA GLU A 56 -4.19 -11.08 5.06
C GLU A 56 -3.49 -10.42 6.25
N ASP A 57 -4.22 -10.22 7.35
CA ASP A 57 -3.76 -9.58 8.59
C ASP A 57 -2.89 -8.32 8.34
N PRO A 58 -3.39 -7.32 7.59
CA PRO A 58 -2.61 -6.12 7.30
C PRO A 58 -2.31 -5.31 8.56
N MET A 59 -1.30 -4.45 8.49
CA MET A 59 -1.06 -3.45 9.54
C MET A 59 -2.25 -2.49 9.64
N THR A 60 -2.71 -2.22 10.87
CA THR A 60 -3.78 -1.23 11.12
C THR A 60 -3.35 0.17 10.73
N SER A 61 -4.28 1.03 10.34
CA SER A 61 -4.00 2.45 10.05
C SER A 61 -4.61 3.37 11.10
N CYS A 62 -3.90 4.45 11.44
CA CYS A 62 -4.39 5.47 12.37
C CYS A 62 -5.30 6.49 11.65
N GLY A 63 -4.74 7.62 11.21
CA GLY A 63 -5.46 8.67 10.47
C GLY A 63 -4.57 9.75 9.86
N CYS A 64 -3.25 9.68 10.07
CA CYS A 64 -2.27 10.66 9.55
C CYS A 64 -1.52 10.18 8.29
N PHE A 65 -1.96 9.09 7.66
CA PHE A 65 -1.37 8.62 6.41
C PHE A 65 -1.48 9.66 5.29
N GLU A 66 -0.47 9.70 4.43
CA GLU A 66 -0.42 10.60 3.27
C GLU A 66 -1.21 10.04 2.09
N CYS A 67 -1.25 8.71 1.97
CA CYS A 67 -1.91 7.96 0.92
C CYS A 67 -2.72 6.80 1.48
N ILE A 68 -3.72 6.35 0.72
CA ILE A 68 -4.43 5.09 0.94
C ILE A 68 -4.24 4.22 -0.30
N CYS A 69 -3.87 2.97 -0.06
CA CYS A 69 -3.91 1.89 -1.04
C CYS A 69 -5.20 1.10 -0.82
N GLY A 70 -5.94 0.82 -1.90
CA GLY A 70 -7.18 0.04 -1.86
C GLY A 70 -7.26 -0.94 -3.01
N ILE A 71 -7.74 -2.15 -2.77
CA ILE A 71 -7.97 -3.16 -3.81
C ILE A 71 -9.09 -2.72 -4.77
N MET A 72 -8.85 -2.91 -6.06
CA MET A 72 -9.83 -2.75 -7.14
C MET A 72 -10.00 -4.11 -7.85
N PRO A 73 -10.94 -4.94 -7.39
CA PRO A 73 -11.12 -6.31 -7.86
C PRO A 73 -11.22 -6.46 -9.38
N GLU A 74 -11.89 -5.52 -10.05
CA GLU A 74 -12.14 -5.49 -11.49
C GLU A 74 -10.85 -5.44 -12.32
N SER A 75 -9.77 -4.91 -11.74
CA SER A 75 -8.45 -4.80 -12.39
C SER A 75 -7.43 -5.84 -11.92
N ASN A 76 -7.80 -6.70 -10.97
CA ASN A 76 -6.85 -7.56 -10.25
C ASN A 76 -5.66 -6.77 -9.68
N GLY A 77 -5.92 -5.54 -9.23
CA GLY A 77 -4.90 -4.57 -8.84
C GLY A 77 -5.36 -3.67 -7.69
N VAL A 78 -4.58 -2.63 -7.44
CA VAL A 78 -4.80 -1.65 -6.38
C VAL A 78 -4.74 -0.23 -6.92
N ILE A 79 -5.54 0.65 -6.34
CA ILE A 79 -5.46 2.10 -6.54
C ILE A 79 -4.72 2.74 -5.36
N ILE A 80 -4.08 3.87 -5.62
CA ILE A 80 -3.46 4.69 -4.55
C ILE A 80 -3.97 6.11 -4.68
N VAL A 81 -4.52 6.66 -3.61
CA VAL A 81 -4.99 8.05 -3.56
C VAL A 81 -4.30 8.82 -2.43
N ASN A 82 -3.83 10.03 -2.70
CA ASN A 82 -3.24 10.91 -1.70
C ASN A 82 -4.26 11.86 -1.06
N ARG A 83 -3.95 12.34 0.14
CA ARG A 83 -4.81 13.20 0.96
C ARG A 83 -5.25 14.49 0.26
N GLU A 84 -4.41 15.04 -0.60
CA GLU A 84 -4.63 16.30 -1.31
C GLU A 84 -5.53 16.13 -2.54
N TYR A 85 -5.78 14.89 -2.98
CA TYR A 85 -6.70 14.61 -4.07
C TYR A 85 -8.15 14.60 -3.55
N HIS A 86 -8.96 15.49 -4.11
CA HIS A 86 -10.37 15.68 -3.70
C HIS A 86 -11.39 15.08 -4.69
N GLY A 87 -10.92 14.43 -5.76
CA GLY A 87 -11.78 13.80 -6.75
C GLY A 87 -12.30 12.42 -6.34
N MET A 88 -13.09 11.83 -7.23
CA MET A 88 -13.56 10.45 -7.10
C MET A 88 -12.43 9.48 -7.47
N THR A 89 -12.39 8.31 -6.85
CA THR A 89 -11.50 7.22 -7.25
C THR A 89 -12.28 6.13 -7.98
N PRO A 90 -11.61 5.19 -8.67
CA PRO A 90 -12.24 4.01 -9.24
C PRO A 90 -12.99 3.13 -8.22
N LEU A 91 -12.82 3.34 -6.91
CA LEU A 91 -13.59 2.60 -5.90
C LEU A 91 -14.94 3.26 -5.57
N GLY A 92 -15.34 4.30 -6.31
CA GLY A 92 -16.57 5.05 -6.05
C GLY A 92 -16.54 5.83 -4.73
N MET A 93 -15.34 6.07 -4.18
CA MET A 93 -15.12 6.81 -2.94
C MET A 93 -14.03 7.87 -3.12
N THR A 94 -14.18 9.00 -2.42
CA THR A 94 -13.14 10.02 -2.23
C THR A 94 -12.11 9.57 -1.19
N PHE A 95 -10.98 10.29 -1.08
CA PHE A 95 -9.99 10.03 -0.02
C PHE A 95 -10.61 10.05 1.38
N GLY A 96 -11.52 10.99 1.67
CA GLY A 96 -12.12 11.12 3.00
C GLY A 96 -13.02 9.94 3.38
N GLU A 97 -13.74 9.39 2.41
CA GLU A 97 -14.57 8.20 2.59
C GLU A 97 -13.68 6.96 2.79
N LEU A 98 -12.65 6.79 1.98
CA LEU A 98 -11.66 5.72 2.14
C LEU A 98 -10.90 5.81 3.48
N ALA A 99 -10.59 7.03 3.94
CA ALA A 99 -9.94 7.23 5.22
C ALA A 99 -10.82 6.76 6.38
N SER A 100 -12.14 6.90 6.24
CA SER A 100 -13.10 6.45 7.25
C SER A 100 -13.24 4.92 7.32
N THR A 101 -12.97 4.21 6.23
CA THR A 101 -12.99 2.73 6.20
C THR A 101 -11.64 2.10 6.58
N THR A 102 -10.55 2.82 6.36
CA THR A 102 -9.18 2.31 6.56
C THR A 102 -8.62 2.67 7.94
N GLY A 103 -8.99 3.84 8.48
CA GLY A 103 -8.48 4.36 9.74
C GLY A 103 -9.09 3.72 10.99
N GLY A 104 -8.68 4.23 12.16
CA GLY A 104 -9.28 3.86 13.46
C GLY A 104 -8.62 2.67 14.17
N GLY A 105 -7.45 2.21 13.72
CA GLY A 105 -6.73 1.12 14.38
C GLY A 105 -7.36 -0.25 14.16
N VAL A 106 -8.12 -0.42 13.08
CA VAL A 106 -8.76 -1.68 12.70
C VAL A 106 -7.96 -2.33 11.56
N GLN A 107 -7.92 -3.67 11.53
CA GLN A 107 -7.37 -4.40 10.38
C GLN A 107 -8.44 -4.49 9.30
N THR A 108 -8.15 -3.91 8.14
CA THR A 108 -9.07 -3.84 7.00
C THR A 108 -8.42 -4.52 5.80
N PRO A 109 -8.60 -5.84 5.61
CA PRO A 109 -8.09 -6.54 4.43
C PRO A 109 -8.48 -5.83 3.12
N GLY A 110 -7.51 -5.67 2.22
CA GLY A 110 -7.64 -4.95 0.96
C GLY A 110 -7.40 -3.44 1.05
N PHE A 111 -7.20 -2.87 2.24
CA PHE A 111 -6.97 -1.43 2.44
C PHE A 111 -5.79 -1.15 3.39
N MET A 112 -4.97 -0.15 3.07
CA MET A 112 -3.85 0.28 3.91
C MET A 112 -3.56 1.77 3.75
N GLY A 113 -3.45 2.49 4.85
CA GLY A 113 -2.86 3.82 4.89
C GLY A 113 -1.34 3.75 4.91
N HIS A 114 -0.65 4.55 4.09
CA HIS A 114 0.81 4.58 4.04
C HIS A 114 1.36 5.97 3.69
N GLY A 115 2.68 6.14 3.81
CA GLY A 115 3.38 7.34 3.35
C GLY A 115 3.69 7.32 1.86
N ARG A 116 3.88 8.48 1.23
CA ARG A 116 4.16 8.62 -0.22
C ARG A 116 5.40 7.83 -0.64
N GLN A 117 6.45 7.87 0.17
CA GLN A 117 7.74 7.23 -0.15
C GLN A 117 7.67 5.70 -0.15
N PHE A 118 6.67 5.10 0.51
CA PHE A 118 6.54 3.64 0.58
C PHE A 118 6.14 3.03 -0.76
N ILE A 119 5.42 3.75 -1.62
CA ILE A 119 4.96 3.29 -2.95
C ILE A 119 6.11 2.70 -3.78
N THR A 120 7.26 3.37 -3.76
CA THR A 120 8.43 2.98 -4.57
C THR A 120 9.38 2.00 -3.86
N SER A 121 9.01 1.52 -2.66
CA SER A 121 9.80 0.54 -1.93
C SER A 121 9.87 -0.79 -2.67
N GLN A 122 11.00 -1.49 -2.57
CA GLN A 122 11.12 -2.88 -3.05
C GLN A 122 10.26 -3.86 -2.25
N LYS A 123 9.81 -3.45 -1.05
CA LYS A 123 8.94 -4.24 -0.17
C LYS A 123 7.48 -3.77 -0.16
N PHE A 124 7.12 -2.79 -0.98
CA PHE A 124 5.73 -2.39 -1.17
C PHE A 124 4.96 -3.57 -1.76
N LEU A 125 3.90 -4.03 -1.07
CA LEU A 125 3.03 -5.13 -1.47
C LEU A 125 3.78 -6.39 -1.97
N TYR A 126 4.96 -6.68 -1.43
CA TYR A 126 5.85 -7.71 -1.99
C TYR A 126 5.19 -9.09 -2.09
N ALA A 127 4.34 -9.45 -1.13
CA ALA A 127 3.58 -10.71 -1.18
C ALA A 127 2.43 -10.69 -2.21
N ASP A 128 1.91 -9.51 -2.56
CA ASP A 128 0.76 -9.36 -3.47
C ASP A 128 1.19 -9.13 -4.93
N GLY A 129 2.50 -9.11 -5.22
CA GLY A 129 3.05 -8.82 -6.56
C GLY A 129 3.61 -7.40 -6.72
N GLY A 130 3.62 -6.64 -5.63
CA GLY A 130 4.34 -5.38 -5.51
C GLY A 130 3.82 -4.27 -6.41
N LEU A 131 4.73 -3.45 -6.91
CA LEU A 131 4.40 -2.26 -7.68
C LEU A 131 3.58 -2.58 -8.95
N GLN A 132 3.71 -3.78 -9.52
CA GLN A 132 2.97 -4.21 -10.72
C GLN A 132 1.45 -4.24 -10.51
N ARG A 133 0.98 -4.25 -9.25
CA ARG A 133 -0.45 -4.18 -8.91
C ARG A 133 -1.03 -2.79 -8.96
N VAL A 134 -0.22 -1.73 -9.00
CA VAL A 134 -0.73 -0.35 -8.97
C VAL A 134 -1.30 0.02 -10.33
N VAL A 135 -2.63 0.15 -10.40
CA VAL A 135 -3.34 0.40 -11.67
C VAL A 135 -3.83 1.83 -11.82
N TRP A 136 -3.98 2.58 -10.72
CA TRP A 136 -4.49 3.94 -10.75
C TRP A 136 -3.87 4.80 -9.64
N MET A 137 -3.48 6.03 -9.99
CA MET A 137 -2.96 7.04 -9.07
C MET A 137 -3.38 8.44 -9.53
N PRO A 138 -3.67 9.40 -8.64
CA PRO A 138 -3.80 10.79 -9.03
C PRO A 138 -2.56 11.28 -9.78
N LYS A 139 -2.78 12.04 -10.85
CA LYS A 139 -1.72 12.53 -11.74
C LYS A 139 -0.66 13.33 -10.99
N GLU A 140 -1.06 14.16 -10.03
CA GLU A 140 -0.13 14.91 -9.18
C GLU A 140 0.80 13.98 -8.40
N LEU A 141 0.26 12.95 -7.74
CA LEU A 141 1.05 11.97 -6.99
C LEU A 141 1.98 11.17 -7.92
N LYS A 142 1.46 10.74 -9.07
CA LYS A 142 2.18 10.00 -10.10
C LYS A 142 3.37 10.84 -10.62
N GLU A 143 3.15 12.08 -11.01
CA GLU A 143 4.20 13.01 -11.46
C GLU A 143 5.20 13.34 -10.35
N ALA A 144 4.76 13.51 -9.11
CA ALA A 144 5.65 13.75 -7.96
C ALA A 144 6.62 12.58 -7.69
N LEU A 145 6.25 11.35 -8.10
CA LEU A 145 7.06 10.14 -7.95
C LEU A 145 7.68 9.65 -9.27
N LYS A 146 7.57 10.41 -10.36
CA LYS A 146 7.92 10.00 -11.72
C LYS A 146 9.29 9.36 -11.86
N GLU A 147 10.34 10.04 -11.40
CA GLU A 147 11.71 9.54 -11.49
C GLU A 147 11.86 8.19 -10.79
N LYS A 148 11.25 8.05 -9.60
CA LYS A 148 11.31 6.82 -8.80
C LYS A 148 10.45 5.71 -9.39
N LEU A 149 9.27 6.02 -9.92
CA LEU A 149 8.40 5.05 -10.58
C LEU A 149 9.03 4.51 -11.87
N ILE A 150 9.64 5.37 -12.69
CA ILE A 150 10.39 4.94 -13.89
C ILE A 150 11.56 4.04 -13.49
N GLN A 151 12.33 4.44 -12.46
CA GLN A 151 13.45 3.65 -11.98
C GLN A 151 12.98 2.27 -11.46
N ARG A 152 11.91 2.23 -10.66
CA ARG A 152 11.33 0.98 -10.16
C ARG A 152 10.71 0.13 -11.27
N GLY A 153 10.10 0.75 -12.28
CA GLY A 153 9.63 0.08 -13.50
C GLY A 153 10.73 -0.70 -14.20
N LYS A 154 11.89 -0.07 -14.41
CA LYS A 154 13.08 -0.76 -14.95
C LYS A 154 13.55 -1.91 -14.07
N GLU A 155 13.56 -1.72 -12.75
CA GLU A 155 13.98 -2.76 -11.79
C GLU A 155 13.03 -3.97 -11.77
N ILE A 156 11.75 -3.80 -12.13
CA ILE A 156 10.78 -4.89 -12.28
C ILE A 156 10.59 -5.34 -13.73
N GLY A 157 11.42 -4.84 -14.66
CA GLY A 157 11.43 -5.25 -16.07
C GLY A 157 10.34 -4.64 -16.96
N ILE A 158 9.76 -3.50 -16.57
CA ILE A 158 8.70 -2.80 -17.31
C ILE A 158 9.12 -1.33 -17.51
N ASP A 159 9.74 -1.05 -18.66
CA ASP A 159 10.36 0.26 -18.94
C ASP A 159 9.34 1.41 -18.97
N ASN A 160 8.15 1.17 -19.50
CA ASN A 160 7.07 2.16 -19.62
C ASN A 160 6.02 2.05 -18.51
N PHE A 161 6.36 1.42 -17.37
CA PHE A 161 5.39 1.17 -16.29
C PHE A 161 4.68 2.44 -15.82
N PHE A 162 5.41 3.56 -15.72
CA PHE A 162 4.84 4.85 -15.36
C PHE A 162 3.63 5.22 -16.23
N ASP A 163 3.71 5.03 -17.55
CA ASP A 163 2.62 5.39 -18.47
C ASP A 163 1.46 4.38 -18.45
N MET A 164 1.67 3.20 -17.86
CA MET A 164 0.67 2.14 -17.80
C MET A 164 -0.29 2.30 -16.61
N ILE A 165 0.07 3.09 -15.61
CA ILE A 165 -0.80 3.40 -14.46
C ILE A 165 -1.83 4.44 -14.93
N ALA A 166 -3.12 4.18 -14.77
CA ALA A 166 -4.16 5.17 -15.06
C ALA A 166 -4.15 6.33 -14.05
N ASP A 167 -4.77 7.43 -14.42
CA ASP A 167 -5.00 8.59 -13.57
C ASP A 167 -6.36 9.21 -13.87
N GLU A 168 -6.69 10.33 -13.22
CA GLU A 168 -7.99 10.99 -13.40
C GLU A 168 -8.22 11.56 -14.80
N ASP A 169 -7.20 11.70 -15.66
CA ASP A 169 -7.40 12.09 -17.06
C ASP A 169 -7.90 10.91 -17.92
N VAL A 170 -7.62 9.68 -17.51
CA VAL A 170 -8.18 8.46 -18.12
C VAL A 170 -9.64 8.31 -17.71
N GLY A 171 -9.93 8.50 -16.43
CA GLY A 171 -11.26 8.37 -15.87
C GLY A 171 -11.25 8.00 -14.39
N THR A 172 -12.45 7.84 -13.85
CA THR A 172 -12.68 7.34 -12.48
C THR A 172 -13.74 6.24 -12.46
N ASP A 173 -14.25 5.83 -13.61
CA ASP A 173 -15.16 4.71 -13.76
C ASP A 173 -14.34 3.40 -13.90
N PRO A 174 -14.65 2.34 -13.13
CA PRO A 174 -13.94 1.06 -13.20
C PRO A 174 -13.83 0.49 -14.62
N ASP A 175 -14.88 0.59 -15.44
CA ASP A 175 -14.90 0.03 -16.79
C ASP A 175 -13.95 0.81 -17.72
N GLU A 176 -13.95 2.14 -17.62
CA GLU A 176 -13.00 3.00 -18.36
C GLU A 176 -11.55 2.69 -17.98
N ILE A 177 -11.28 2.47 -16.68
CA ILE A 177 -9.95 2.08 -16.21
C ILE A 177 -9.56 0.71 -16.77
N VAL A 178 -10.43 -0.30 -16.68
CA VAL A 178 -10.12 -1.65 -17.20
C VAL A 178 -9.90 -1.63 -18.71
N GLU A 179 -10.65 -0.83 -19.47
CA GLU A 179 -10.43 -0.64 -20.91
C GLU A 179 -9.03 -0.06 -21.19
N PHE A 180 -8.65 1.00 -20.46
CA PHE A 180 -7.32 1.58 -20.57
C PHE A 180 -6.22 0.58 -20.22
N LEU A 181 -6.34 -0.13 -19.09
CA LEU A 181 -5.37 -1.13 -18.63
C LEU A 181 -5.20 -2.24 -19.67
N THR A 182 -6.30 -2.68 -20.29
CA THR A 182 -6.27 -3.69 -21.36
C THR A 182 -5.52 -3.17 -22.58
N LYS A 183 -5.79 -1.94 -23.01
CA LYS A 183 -5.15 -1.31 -24.17
C LYS A 183 -3.65 -1.13 -23.99
N VAL A 184 -3.20 -0.78 -22.79
CA VAL A 184 -1.76 -0.63 -22.49
C VAL A 184 -1.08 -1.95 -22.10
N GLY A 185 -1.85 -3.05 -21.97
CA GLY A 185 -1.33 -4.36 -21.57
C GLY A 185 -0.82 -4.38 -20.14
N HIS A 186 -1.57 -3.80 -19.20
CA HIS A 186 -1.16 -3.70 -17.80
C HIS A 186 -0.92 -5.08 -17.16
N PRO A 187 0.23 -5.32 -16.49
CA PRO A 187 0.60 -6.65 -15.98
C PRO A 187 -0.41 -7.22 -15.00
N ALA A 188 -1.02 -6.38 -14.13
CA ALA A 188 -1.99 -6.80 -13.13
C ALA A 188 -3.12 -7.68 -13.68
N LEU A 189 -3.60 -7.40 -14.89
CA LEU A 189 -4.70 -8.15 -15.53
C LEU A 189 -4.38 -9.63 -15.80
N THR A 190 -3.09 -9.99 -15.82
CA THR A 190 -2.62 -11.34 -16.18
C THR A 190 -1.88 -12.05 -15.05
N MET A 191 -1.68 -11.35 -13.92
CA MET A 191 -1.12 -11.95 -12.71
C MET A 191 -2.15 -12.85 -12.03
N ASP A 192 -1.71 -13.69 -11.09
CA ASP A 192 -2.62 -14.49 -10.29
C ASP A 192 -3.69 -13.61 -9.61
N PRO A 193 -4.91 -14.12 -9.40
CA PRO A 193 -5.94 -13.40 -8.66
C PRO A 193 -5.45 -12.99 -7.27
N MET A 194 -5.75 -11.76 -6.84
CA MET A 194 -5.45 -11.29 -5.48
C MET A 194 -6.38 -11.92 -4.42
N PHE A 195 -7.49 -12.53 -4.82
CA PHE A 195 -8.51 -13.15 -3.97
C PHE A 195 -9.13 -14.39 -4.63
#